data_AF-A0A820EWT1-F1
#
_entry.id   AF-A0A820EWT1-F1
#
_cell.length_a   1.000
_cell.length_b   1.000
_cell.length_c   1.000
_cell.angle_alpha   90.00
_cell.angle_beta   90.00
_cell.angle_gamma   90.00
#
_symmetry.space_group_name_H-M   'P 1'
#
loop_
_entity.id
_entity.type
_entity.pdbx_description
1 polymer ?
#
loop_
_entity_poly.entity_id
_entity_poly.type
_entity_poly.pdbx_seq_one_letter_code
_entity_poly.pdbx_strand_id
1 'polypeptide(L)'
;KSAKYDFNLVSNFHEPIAGVHEIEYLLVHVRSPPIFQYLLTFVRTWAQRVGLYGRVYGYLGGYSWAILCAYICHRFLSPIKSLSSIEQFSIEEFFSLVQQFFSTFAHFNWSANALRLYPKSYKQNTLAGRSLAQSRGSVRIISPSTPFNNTGRSTINSTRDLISEGFERVVQLLTTINTITSEDKWNALKQILELPHEFPSEKVKSILQLTLSSDSTDALHTWIGWMQSRLAHFLNDCEEECHLSIQTQSSIEYRSKNTEAFYSIGFHVDPQSLNQHRYFSYWLKQFLDQFNLFPQRTESMKVSHKIICIHDWKLERMQPKPQRIKK
;
A
#
# COMPACT_ATOMS: atom_id res chain seq x y z
N LYS A 1 -36.60 -8.50 17.96
CA LYS A 1 -35.37 -8.38 18.78
C LYS A 1 -34.25 -7.96 17.84
N SER A 2 -34.00 -6.66 17.73
CA SER A 2 -33.00 -6.10 16.81
C SER A 2 -31.61 -6.56 17.24
N ALA A 3 -30.93 -7.30 16.39
CA ALA A 3 -29.51 -7.56 16.57
C ALA A 3 -28.80 -6.20 16.54
N LYS A 4 -28.31 -5.75 17.70
CA LYS A 4 -27.26 -4.75 17.79
C LYS A 4 -26.02 -5.40 17.16
N TYR A 5 -25.87 -5.25 15.85
CA TYR A 5 -24.67 -5.68 15.16
C TYR A 5 -23.54 -4.77 15.60
N ASP A 6 -22.59 -5.35 16.32
CA ASP A 6 -21.48 -4.63 16.88
C ASP A 6 -20.44 -4.32 15.79
N PHE A 7 -20.53 -3.13 15.21
CA PHE A 7 -19.58 -2.59 14.22
C PHE A 7 -18.18 -2.27 14.83
N ASN A 8 -17.91 -2.68 16.07
CA ASN A 8 -16.64 -2.49 16.78
C ASN A 8 -15.41 -3.21 16.19
N LEU A 9 -15.56 -4.00 15.12
CA LEU A 9 -14.41 -4.54 14.36
C LEU A 9 -13.56 -3.43 13.69
N VAL A 10 -14.09 -2.21 13.60
CA VAL A 10 -13.56 -1.11 12.78
C VAL A 10 -12.99 0.04 13.63
N SER A 11 -13.32 0.13 14.92
CA SER A 11 -13.09 1.29 15.79
C SER A 11 -11.69 1.40 16.42
N ASN A 12 -10.84 0.36 16.32
CA ASN A 12 -9.57 0.30 17.06
C ASN A 12 -8.30 0.74 16.29
N PHE A 13 -8.42 1.36 15.11
CA PHE A 13 -7.26 1.67 14.26
C PHE A 13 -7.16 3.16 13.91
N HIS A 14 -6.71 3.97 14.86
CA HIS A 14 -6.30 5.35 14.63
C HIS A 14 -4.76 5.45 14.51
N GLU A 15 -4.23 5.26 13.29
CA GLU A 15 -2.93 5.85 12.94
C GLU A 15 -3.13 7.31 12.50
N PRO A 16 -2.21 8.24 12.83
CA PRO A 16 -2.26 9.61 12.35
C PRO A 16 -2.28 9.67 10.82
N ILE A 17 -3.30 10.34 10.27
CA ILE A 17 -3.48 10.51 8.83
C ILE A 17 -2.53 11.59 8.35
N ALA A 18 -1.51 11.24 7.57
CA ALA A 18 -0.88 12.23 6.70
C ALA A 18 -1.94 12.67 5.66
N GLY A 19 -2.24 13.97 5.60
CA GLY A 19 -3.27 14.53 4.70
C GLY A 19 -4.66 14.70 5.31
N VAL A 20 -4.76 14.98 6.62
CA VAL A 20 -6.04 15.22 7.33
C VAL A 20 -6.95 16.16 6.54
N HIS A 21 -6.44 17.31 6.08
CA HIS A 21 -7.19 18.28 5.31
C HIS A 21 -7.69 17.78 3.95
N GLU A 22 -6.95 16.87 3.31
CA GLU A 22 -7.30 16.32 2.02
C GLU A 22 -8.41 15.26 2.16
N ILE A 23 -8.43 14.52 3.27
CA ILE A 23 -9.53 13.61 3.62
C ILE A 23 -10.75 14.39 4.12
N GLU A 24 -10.57 15.48 4.87
CA GLU A 24 -11.66 16.40 5.25
C GLU A 24 -12.40 16.93 4.03
N TYR A 25 -11.67 17.29 2.96
CA TYR A 25 -12.29 17.66 1.69
C TYR A 25 -13.21 16.56 1.17
N LEU A 26 -12.77 15.30 1.18
CA LEU A 26 -13.62 14.18 0.75
C LEU A 26 -14.84 14.03 1.65
N LEU A 27 -14.68 14.11 2.97
CA LEU A 27 -15.78 13.96 3.94
C LEU A 27 -16.92 14.95 3.69
N VAL A 28 -16.60 16.19 3.32
CA VAL A 28 -17.62 17.22 3.04
C VAL A 28 -18.33 16.98 1.70
N HIS A 29 -17.68 16.30 0.75
CA HIS A 29 -18.19 16.15 -0.62
C HIS A 29 -18.76 14.77 -0.94
N VAL A 30 -18.52 13.74 -0.12
CA VAL A 30 -19.09 12.39 -0.33
C VAL A 30 -20.60 12.37 -0.03
N ARG A 31 -21.33 11.49 -0.72
CA ARG A 31 -22.80 11.36 -0.56
C ARG A 31 -23.23 10.96 0.85
N SER A 32 -22.46 10.13 1.53
CA SER A 32 -22.72 9.70 2.90
C SER A 32 -21.39 9.58 3.65
N PRO A 33 -21.04 10.56 4.50
CA PRO A 33 -19.80 10.53 5.27
C PRO A 33 -19.66 9.29 6.17
N PRO A 34 -20.72 8.84 6.90
CA PRO A 34 -20.61 7.63 7.71
C PRO A 34 -20.25 6.39 6.88
N ILE A 35 -20.98 6.12 5.80
CA ILE A 35 -20.73 4.94 4.95
C ILE A 35 -19.34 5.00 4.31
N PHE A 36 -18.93 6.17 3.85
CA PHE A 36 -17.59 6.39 3.33
C PHE A 36 -16.51 6.02 4.36
N GLN A 37 -16.65 6.43 5.62
CA GLN A 37 -15.71 6.10 6.69
C GLN A 37 -15.65 4.59 6.96
N TYR A 38 -16.80 3.89 6.96
CA TYR A 38 -16.83 2.42 7.08
C TYR A 38 -16.10 1.73 5.93
N LEU A 39 -16.42 2.11 4.68
CA LEU A 39 -15.78 1.53 3.50
C LEU A 39 -14.27 1.80 3.52
N LEU A 40 -13.86 3.05 3.78
CA LEU A 40 -12.45 3.42 3.87
C LEU A 40 -11.72 2.64 4.94
N THR A 41 -12.32 2.46 6.12
CA THR A 41 -11.66 1.72 7.20
C THR A 41 -11.55 0.23 6.88
N PHE A 42 -12.58 -0.36 6.28
CA PHE A 42 -12.54 -1.75 5.81
C PHE A 42 -11.45 -1.95 4.74
N VAL A 43 -11.46 -1.13 3.68
CA VAL A 43 -10.49 -1.20 2.57
C VAL A 43 -9.07 -0.95 3.05
N ARG A 44 -8.86 0.04 3.94
CA ARG A 44 -7.53 0.32 4.49
C ARG A 44 -7.02 -0.86 5.32
N THR A 45 -7.86 -1.43 6.17
CA THR A 45 -7.53 -2.62 6.96
C THR A 45 -7.15 -3.78 6.05
N TRP A 46 -7.95 -4.04 5.01
CA TRP A 46 -7.63 -5.03 3.98
C TRP A 46 -6.26 -4.77 3.36
N ALA A 47 -6.04 -3.58 2.78
CA ALA A 47 -4.82 -3.21 2.08
C ALA A 47 -3.57 -3.32 2.98
N GLN A 48 -3.67 -2.94 4.25
CA GLN A 48 -2.59 -3.11 5.23
C GLN A 48 -2.27 -4.58 5.48
N ARG A 49 -3.30 -5.42 5.68
CA ARG A 49 -3.11 -6.85 5.97
C ARG A 49 -2.52 -7.62 4.79
N VAL A 50 -2.97 -7.33 3.57
CA VAL A 50 -2.42 -8.00 2.37
C VAL A 50 -1.10 -7.39 1.88
N GLY A 51 -0.66 -6.27 2.45
CA GLY A 51 0.65 -5.68 2.17
C GLY A 51 0.68 -4.72 0.99
N LEU A 52 -0.47 -4.15 0.62
CA LEU A 52 -0.63 -3.22 -0.49
C LEU A 52 -0.81 -1.77 -0.02
N TYR A 53 -0.43 -1.48 1.22
CA TYR A 53 -0.51 -0.14 1.81
C TYR A 53 0.89 0.43 2.07
N GLY A 54 1.08 1.71 1.75
CA GLY A 54 2.29 2.44 2.11
C GLY A 54 2.94 3.11 0.92
N ARG A 55 2.75 4.43 0.81
CA ARG A 55 3.31 5.26 -0.27
C ARG A 55 4.82 5.12 -0.39
N VAL A 56 5.52 5.04 0.74
CA VAL A 56 6.99 4.94 0.80
C VAL A 56 7.52 3.64 0.18
N TYR A 57 6.73 2.57 0.19
CA TYR A 57 7.09 1.25 -0.34
C TYR A 57 6.65 1.05 -1.79
N GLY A 58 6.18 2.10 -2.45
CA GLY A 58 5.67 2.04 -3.82
C GLY A 58 4.20 1.62 -3.93
N TYR A 59 3.47 1.48 -2.81
CA TYR A 59 2.04 1.21 -2.84
C TYR A 59 1.19 2.48 -2.69
N LEU A 60 -0.13 2.33 -2.57
CA LEU A 60 -1.04 3.45 -2.34
C LEU A 60 -1.00 3.90 -0.87
N GLY A 61 -1.00 5.23 -0.67
CA GLY A 61 -1.17 5.85 0.63
C GLY A 61 -2.65 6.05 1.01
N GLY A 62 -2.91 6.45 2.26
CA GLY A 62 -4.27 6.63 2.79
C GLY A 62 -5.17 7.53 1.94
N TYR A 63 -4.67 8.65 1.43
CA TYR A 63 -5.46 9.55 0.59
C TYR A 63 -5.86 8.92 -0.76
N SER A 64 -4.99 8.12 -1.38
CA SER A 64 -5.35 7.38 -2.60
C SER A 64 -6.50 6.41 -2.34
N TRP A 65 -6.41 5.60 -1.28
CA TRP A 65 -7.48 4.69 -0.87
C TRP A 65 -8.79 5.42 -0.56
N ALA A 66 -8.70 6.59 0.08
CA ALA A 66 -9.84 7.46 0.34
C ALA A 66 -10.52 7.93 -0.95
N ILE A 67 -9.77 8.36 -1.97
CA ILE A 67 -10.35 8.75 -3.27
C ILE A 67 -11.05 7.55 -3.94
N LEU A 68 -10.47 6.35 -3.88
CA LEU A 68 -11.10 5.14 -4.41
C LEU A 68 -12.44 4.86 -3.72
N CYS A 69 -12.48 4.94 -2.39
CA CYS A 69 -13.72 4.73 -1.61
C CYS A 69 -14.76 5.81 -1.91
N ALA A 70 -14.35 7.08 -1.99
CA ALA A 70 -15.23 8.19 -2.34
C ALA A 70 -15.85 7.99 -3.74
N TYR A 71 -15.06 7.53 -4.71
CA TYR A 71 -15.53 7.20 -6.06
C TYR A 71 -16.64 6.15 -6.02
N ILE A 72 -16.46 5.08 -5.24
CA ILE A 72 -17.46 4.02 -5.08
C ILE A 72 -18.73 4.56 -4.41
N CYS A 73 -18.60 5.35 -3.34
CA CYS A 73 -19.75 6.01 -2.70
C CYS A 73 -20.51 6.91 -3.69
N HIS A 74 -19.81 7.71 -4.50
CA HIS A 74 -20.40 8.56 -5.54
C HIS A 74 -20.96 7.79 -6.75
N ARG A 75 -20.57 6.53 -6.95
CA ARG A 75 -21.08 5.74 -8.08
C ARG A 75 -22.30 4.93 -7.68
N PHE A 76 -22.28 4.33 -6.50
CA PHE A 76 -23.21 3.26 -6.12
C PHE A 76 -24.17 3.61 -4.98
N LEU A 77 -23.97 4.71 -4.23
CA LEU A 77 -24.96 5.17 -3.26
C LEU A 77 -26.02 6.05 -3.93
N SER A 78 -27.30 5.79 -3.65
CA SER A 78 -28.41 6.61 -4.14
C SER A 78 -28.33 8.05 -3.62
N PRO A 79 -28.59 9.09 -4.45
CA PRO A 79 -28.65 10.49 -4.00
C PRO A 79 -29.73 10.75 -2.94
N ILE A 80 -30.78 9.92 -2.89
CA ILE A 80 -31.95 10.10 -2.01
C ILE A 80 -31.65 9.58 -0.59
N LYS A 81 -30.63 8.74 -0.44
CA LYS A 81 -30.15 8.23 0.85
C LYS A 81 -29.25 9.28 1.51
N SER A 82 -29.83 10.40 1.93
CA SER A 82 -29.25 11.26 2.96
C SER A 82 -29.33 10.53 4.30
N LEU A 83 -28.58 9.42 4.40
CA LEU A 83 -28.50 8.63 5.63
C LEU A 83 -27.72 9.45 6.64
N SER A 84 -28.46 10.11 7.55
CA SER A 84 -27.92 10.87 8.67
C SER A 84 -27.37 9.98 9.78
N SER A 85 -27.63 8.67 9.74
CA SER A 85 -27.15 7.70 10.73
C SER A 85 -26.87 6.32 10.14
N ILE A 86 -25.98 5.57 10.82
CA ILE A 86 -25.49 4.23 10.47
C ILE A 86 -26.56 3.16 10.68
N GLU A 87 -27.51 3.41 11.59
CA GLU A 87 -28.56 2.47 12.00
C GLU A 87 -29.51 2.07 10.87
N GLN A 88 -29.46 2.79 9.74
CA GLN A 88 -30.27 2.54 8.55
C GLN A 88 -29.52 1.83 7.43
N PHE A 89 -28.21 1.56 7.59
CA PHE A 89 -27.39 0.91 6.56
C PHE A 89 -27.22 -0.58 6.88
N SER A 90 -27.86 -1.42 6.07
CA SER A 90 -27.86 -2.86 6.26
C SER A 90 -26.54 -3.51 5.84
N ILE A 91 -26.26 -4.68 6.39
CA ILE A 91 -25.13 -5.52 5.96
C ILE A 91 -25.19 -5.86 4.47
N GLU A 92 -26.39 -6.02 3.92
CA GLU A 92 -26.62 -6.27 2.50
C GLU A 92 -26.05 -5.14 1.63
N GLU A 93 -26.34 -3.89 2.01
CA GLU A 93 -25.87 -2.71 1.28
C GLU A 93 -24.37 -2.48 1.45
N PHE A 94 -23.85 -2.68 2.67
CA PHE A 94 -22.41 -2.54 2.91
C PHE A 94 -21.61 -3.60 2.14
N PHE A 95 -22.04 -4.86 2.20
CA PHE A 95 -21.42 -5.94 1.45
C PHE A 95 -21.47 -5.67 -0.05
N SER A 96 -22.61 -5.24 -0.58
CA SER A 96 -22.72 -4.84 -1.99
C SER A 96 -21.73 -3.73 -2.35
N LEU A 97 -21.56 -2.72 -1.50
CA LEU A 97 -20.60 -1.64 -1.73
C LEU A 97 -19.15 -2.13 -1.75
N VAL A 98 -18.79 -3.06 -0.87
CA VAL A 98 -17.49 -3.73 -0.84
C VAL A 98 -17.27 -4.55 -2.12
N GLN A 99 -18.25 -5.33 -2.56
CA GLN A 99 -18.17 -6.07 -3.83
C GLN A 99 -17.97 -5.13 -5.02
N GLN A 100 -18.72 -4.01 -5.06
CA GLN A 100 -18.57 -3.01 -6.11
C GLN A 100 -17.20 -2.35 -6.09
N PHE A 101 -16.62 -2.09 -4.91
CA PHE A 101 -15.26 -1.57 -4.78
C PHE A 101 -14.24 -2.49 -5.46
N PHE A 102 -14.20 -3.76 -5.05
CA PHE A 102 -13.22 -4.71 -5.58
C PHE A 102 -13.44 -5.01 -7.06
N SER A 103 -14.69 -5.24 -7.48
CA SER A 103 -15.02 -5.49 -8.88
C SER A 103 -14.66 -4.30 -9.77
N THR A 104 -14.97 -3.07 -9.35
CA THR A 104 -14.66 -1.86 -10.14
C THR A 104 -13.17 -1.73 -10.38
N PHE A 105 -12.34 -1.91 -9.34
CA PHE A 105 -10.91 -1.66 -9.44
C PHE A 105 -10.08 -2.85 -9.93
N ALA A 106 -10.61 -4.07 -9.86
CA ALA A 106 -10.07 -5.23 -10.57
C ALA A 106 -10.19 -5.06 -12.09
N HIS A 107 -11.32 -4.55 -12.59
CA HIS A 107 -11.55 -4.35 -14.03
C HIS A 107 -11.07 -2.98 -14.54
N PHE A 108 -10.54 -2.12 -13.68
CA PHE A 108 -10.05 -0.81 -14.10
C PHE A 108 -8.69 -0.95 -14.80
N ASN A 109 -8.59 -0.46 -16.03
CA ASN A 109 -7.34 -0.46 -16.77
C ASN A 109 -6.37 0.62 -16.23
N TRP A 110 -5.60 0.27 -15.20
CA TRP A 110 -4.67 1.16 -14.51
C TRP A 110 -3.51 1.65 -15.38
N SER A 111 -3.11 0.91 -16.41
CA SER A 111 -2.00 1.30 -17.30
C SER A 111 -2.43 2.38 -18.30
N ALA A 112 -3.68 2.32 -18.79
CA ALA A 112 -4.19 3.24 -19.80
C ALA A 112 -4.93 4.45 -19.20
N ASN A 113 -5.63 4.28 -18.09
CA ASN A 113 -6.60 5.26 -17.59
C ASN A 113 -6.17 5.94 -16.30
N ALA A 114 -6.72 7.13 -16.06
CA ALA A 114 -6.58 7.86 -14.81
C ALA A 114 -7.94 8.00 -14.14
N LEU A 115 -8.03 7.60 -12.86
CA LEU A 115 -9.22 7.75 -12.06
C LEU A 115 -9.39 9.21 -11.65
N ARG A 116 -10.60 9.74 -11.86
CA ARG A 116 -11.02 11.07 -11.41
C ARG A 116 -12.34 10.94 -10.65
N LEU A 117 -12.42 11.57 -9.49
CA LEU A 117 -13.64 11.57 -8.68
C LEU A 117 -14.80 12.27 -9.39
N TYR A 118 -14.50 13.38 -10.08
CA TYR A 118 -15.47 14.19 -10.79
C TYR A 118 -15.13 14.24 -12.29
N PRO A 119 -15.88 13.52 -13.16
CA PRO A 119 -15.58 13.44 -14.59
C PRO A 119 -15.75 14.77 -15.34
N LYS A 120 -16.66 15.64 -14.86
CA LYS A 120 -17.15 16.82 -15.60
C LYS A 120 -16.51 18.16 -15.19
N SER A 121 -15.75 18.21 -14.10
CA SER A 121 -15.31 19.48 -13.50
C SER A 121 -13.97 20.02 -14.03
N TYR A 122 -13.32 19.37 -15.00
CA TYR A 122 -12.00 19.81 -15.49
C TYR A 122 -11.92 19.90 -17.02
N LYS A 123 -12.23 21.10 -17.53
CA LYS A 123 -11.83 21.59 -18.87
C LYS A 123 -10.51 22.40 -18.86
N GLN A 124 -9.75 22.40 -17.76
CA GLN A 124 -8.38 22.94 -17.66
C GLN A 124 -7.48 21.74 -17.33
N ASN A 125 -6.49 21.29 -18.09
CA ASN A 125 -5.49 22.00 -18.89
C ASN A 125 -5.01 21.07 -20.03
N THR A 126 -5.91 20.68 -20.95
CA THR A 126 -5.54 19.76 -22.05
C THR A 126 -4.74 20.42 -23.18
N LEU A 127 -4.37 21.70 -23.03
CA LEU A 127 -3.61 22.49 -24.01
C LEU A 127 -2.20 22.91 -23.54
N ALA A 128 -1.78 22.53 -22.34
CA ALA A 128 -0.39 22.61 -21.91
C ALA A 128 -0.02 21.25 -21.33
N GLY A 129 1.03 20.61 -21.85
CA GLY A 129 1.40 19.22 -21.57
C GLY A 129 1.22 18.80 -20.10
N ARG A 130 0.74 17.56 -19.89
CA ARG A 130 0.57 16.97 -18.55
C ARG A 130 1.75 17.37 -17.67
N SER A 131 1.49 18.02 -16.53
CA SER A 131 2.59 18.39 -15.64
C SER A 131 3.35 17.12 -15.23
N LEU A 132 4.67 17.22 -15.06
CA LEU A 132 5.52 16.10 -14.63
C LEU A 132 5.00 15.43 -13.34
N ALA A 133 4.31 16.21 -12.49
CA ALA A 133 3.70 15.72 -11.25
C ALA A 133 2.45 14.85 -11.48
N GLN A 134 1.74 15.03 -12.58
CA GLN A 134 0.58 14.21 -12.98
C GLN A 134 0.98 12.97 -13.81
N SER A 135 2.17 12.97 -14.41
CA SER A 135 2.64 11.86 -15.24
C SER A 135 3.36 10.76 -14.46
N ARG A 136 3.93 11.07 -13.30
CA ARG A 136 4.63 10.09 -12.44
C ARG A 136 3.69 9.07 -11.82
N GLY A 137 4.19 7.85 -11.67
CA GLY A 137 3.49 6.73 -11.04
C GLY A 137 2.65 5.90 -12.01
N SER A 138 2.66 4.58 -11.82
CA SER A 138 1.96 3.61 -12.66
C SER A 138 0.47 3.48 -12.34
N VAL A 139 0.04 3.82 -11.13
CA VAL A 139 -1.37 3.96 -10.73
C VAL A 139 -1.74 5.45 -10.75
N ARG A 140 -2.70 5.83 -11.59
CA ARG A 140 -3.12 7.23 -11.77
C ARG A 140 -4.44 7.51 -11.07
N ILE A 141 -4.35 8.08 -9.87
CA ILE A 141 -5.50 8.56 -9.08
C ILE A 141 -5.32 10.06 -8.90
N ILE A 142 -6.15 10.85 -9.57
CA ILE A 142 -6.02 12.31 -9.57
C ILE A 142 -6.75 12.87 -8.35
N SER A 143 -6.03 13.63 -7.52
CA SER A 143 -6.63 14.35 -6.39
C SER A 143 -7.78 15.24 -6.90
N PRO A 144 -8.94 15.26 -6.21
CA PRO A 144 -10.05 16.14 -6.54
C PRO A 144 -9.87 17.59 -6.08
N SER A 145 -8.83 17.91 -5.32
CA SER A 145 -8.52 19.26 -4.84
C SER A 145 -7.22 19.78 -5.47
N THR A 146 -7.09 21.11 -5.58
CA THR A 146 -5.87 21.75 -6.12
C THR A 146 -4.65 21.32 -5.29
N PRO A 147 -3.52 20.95 -5.90
CA PRO A 147 -3.16 21.13 -7.32
C PRO A 147 -3.45 19.93 -8.24
N PHE A 148 -4.35 19.00 -7.88
CA PHE A 148 -4.75 17.85 -8.70
C PHE A 148 -3.58 16.91 -9.07
N ASN A 149 -2.67 16.70 -8.12
CA ASN A 149 -1.55 15.79 -8.30
C ASN A 149 -2.02 14.33 -8.42
N ASN A 150 -1.20 13.49 -9.06
CA ASN A 150 -1.38 12.05 -8.93
C ASN A 150 -1.02 11.62 -7.49
N THR A 151 -1.99 11.07 -6.77
CA THR A 151 -1.79 10.58 -5.40
C THR A 151 -1.08 9.22 -5.38
N GLY A 152 -1.14 8.47 -6.48
CA GLY A 152 -0.41 7.21 -6.72
C GLY A 152 1.02 7.39 -7.25
N ARG A 153 1.62 8.59 -7.15
CA ARG A 153 2.89 8.95 -7.80
C ARG A 153 4.14 8.13 -7.46
N SER A 154 4.13 7.34 -6.39
CA SER A 154 5.26 6.47 -5.99
C SER A 154 5.13 5.05 -6.51
N THR A 155 4.00 4.71 -7.15
CA THR A 155 3.78 3.37 -7.71
C THR A 155 4.62 3.14 -8.95
N ILE A 156 5.19 1.96 -9.05
CA ILE A 156 5.86 1.42 -10.25
C ILE A 156 4.97 0.32 -10.87
N ASN A 157 5.30 -0.16 -12.07
CA ASN A 157 4.50 -1.17 -12.77
C ASN A 157 4.33 -2.42 -11.91
N SER A 158 5.40 -2.92 -11.29
CA SER A 158 5.35 -4.11 -10.44
C SER A 158 4.37 -3.93 -9.27
N THR A 159 4.37 -2.77 -8.61
CA THR A 159 3.42 -2.48 -7.53
C THR A 159 1.99 -2.25 -8.02
N ARG A 160 1.79 -1.65 -9.21
CA ARG A 160 0.47 -1.54 -9.85
C ARG A 160 -0.12 -2.92 -10.11
N ASP A 161 0.70 -3.83 -10.61
CA ASP A 161 0.27 -5.18 -10.97
C ASP A 161 -0.11 -5.95 -9.70
N LEU A 162 0.69 -5.86 -8.63
CA LEU A 162 0.34 -6.41 -7.31
C LEU A 162 -0.94 -5.82 -6.70
N ILE A 163 -1.18 -4.51 -6.88
CA ILE A 163 -2.42 -3.86 -6.45
C ILE A 163 -3.62 -4.44 -7.23
N SER A 164 -3.46 -4.61 -8.54
CA SER A 164 -4.51 -5.15 -9.43
C SER A 164 -4.80 -6.62 -9.10
N GLU A 165 -3.76 -7.45 -8.96
CA GLU A 165 -3.85 -8.83 -8.49
C GLU A 165 -4.54 -8.92 -7.11
N GLY A 166 -4.25 -7.97 -6.20
CA GLY A 166 -4.93 -7.88 -4.91
C GLY A 166 -6.45 -7.70 -5.02
N PHE A 167 -6.91 -6.81 -5.91
CA PHE A 167 -8.35 -6.65 -6.16
C PHE A 167 -8.97 -7.91 -6.79
N GLU A 168 -8.28 -8.50 -7.77
CA GLU A 168 -8.72 -9.72 -8.44
C GLU A 168 -8.84 -10.90 -7.48
N ARG A 169 -7.89 -11.06 -6.55
CA ARG A 169 -7.95 -12.10 -5.49
C ARG A 169 -9.22 -11.99 -4.65
N VAL A 170 -9.66 -10.78 -4.30
CA VAL A 170 -10.91 -10.59 -3.56
C VAL A 170 -12.12 -10.94 -4.43
N VAL A 171 -12.11 -10.55 -5.71
CA VAL A 171 -13.18 -10.93 -6.65
C VAL A 171 -13.28 -12.45 -6.78
N GLN A 172 -12.14 -13.14 -6.91
CA GLN A 172 -12.08 -14.61 -6.98
C GLN A 172 -12.51 -15.29 -5.68
N LEU A 173 -12.13 -14.74 -4.52
CA LEU A 173 -12.62 -15.24 -3.23
C LEU A 173 -14.16 -15.18 -3.18
N LEU A 174 -14.73 -14.06 -3.60
CA LEU A 174 -16.17 -13.84 -3.57
C LEU A 174 -16.98 -14.73 -4.54
N THR A 175 -16.35 -15.34 -5.55
CA THR A 175 -17.02 -16.33 -6.41
C THR A 175 -17.03 -17.74 -5.82
N THR A 176 -16.18 -18.01 -4.84
CA THR A 176 -16.03 -19.35 -4.24
C THR A 176 -16.77 -19.52 -2.92
N ILE A 177 -17.05 -18.42 -2.20
CA ILE A 177 -17.71 -18.45 -0.90
C ILE A 177 -19.22 -18.16 -0.99
N ASN A 178 -19.99 -18.72 -0.05
CA ASN A 178 -21.42 -18.42 0.07
C ASN A 178 -21.62 -16.96 0.52
N THR A 179 -22.60 -16.28 -0.07
CA THR A 179 -22.93 -14.87 0.22
C THR A 179 -24.45 -14.63 0.29
N ILE A 180 -25.26 -15.69 0.41
CA ILE A 180 -26.72 -15.62 0.32
C ILE A 180 -27.32 -14.95 1.56
N THR A 181 -27.01 -15.46 2.75
CA THR A 181 -27.59 -14.93 3.99
C THR A 181 -26.80 -13.72 4.51
N SER A 182 -27.36 -12.99 5.48
CA SER A 182 -26.63 -11.91 6.15
C SER A 182 -25.44 -12.43 6.97
N GLU A 183 -25.53 -13.63 7.53
CA GLU A 183 -24.42 -14.29 8.25
C GLU A 183 -23.27 -14.66 7.30
N ASP A 184 -23.61 -15.22 6.13
CA ASP A 184 -22.64 -15.53 5.07
C ASP A 184 -21.87 -14.28 4.63
N LYS A 185 -22.55 -13.14 4.47
CA LYS A 185 -21.91 -11.86 4.11
C LYS A 185 -20.96 -11.36 5.18
N TRP A 186 -21.32 -11.48 6.46
CA TRP A 186 -20.40 -11.17 7.56
C TRP A 186 -19.15 -12.07 7.52
N ASN A 187 -19.33 -13.37 7.28
CA ASN A 187 -18.21 -14.30 7.16
C ASN A 187 -17.34 -14.01 5.92
N ALA A 188 -17.94 -13.59 4.81
CA ALA A 188 -17.22 -13.16 3.62
C ALA A 188 -16.36 -11.91 3.88
N LEU A 189 -16.90 -10.90 4.57
CA LEU A 189 -16.13 -9.71 4.95
C LEU A 189 -14.93 -10.05 5.85
N LYS A 190 -15.11 -10.99 6.80
CA LYS A 190 -14.00 -11.48 7.64
C LYS A 190 -12.92 -12.16 6.80
N GLN A 191 -13.33 -13.08 5.92
CA GLN A 191 -12.39 -13.80 5.05
C GLN A 191 -11.61 -12.86 4.12
N ILE A 192 -12.23 -11.81 3.59
CA ILE A 192 -11.52 -10.76 2.82
C ILE A 192 -10.41 -10.13 3.68
N LEU A 193 -10.71 -9.79 4.94
CA LEU A 193 -9.74 -9.21 5.86
C LEU A 193 -8.69 -10.23 6.36
N GLU A 194 -8.92 -11.53 6.19
CA GLU A 194 -8.01 -12.60 6.60
C GLU A 194 -7.14 -13.11 5.45
N LEU A 195 -7.31 -12.56 4.23
CA LEU A 195 -6.44 -12.87 3.10
C LEU A 195 -4.96 -12.68 3.47
N PRO A 196 -4.09 -13.63 3.10
CA PRO A 196 -2.71 -13.62 3.55
C PRO A 196 -1.90 -12.49 2.89
N HIS A 197 -0.94 -11.97 3.66
CA HIS A 197 0.14 -11.13 3.16
C HIS A 197 1.09 -11.96 2.30
N GLU A 198 1.17 -11.67 1.00
CA GLU A 198 1.95 -12.48 0.05
C GLU A 198 3.33 -11.91 -0.24
N PHE A 199 4.01 -11.37 0.76
CA PHE A 199 5.44 -11.09 0.65
C PHE A 199 6.26 -12.17 1.36
N PRO A 200 7.22 -12.82 0.69
CA PRO A 200 7.51 -12.75 -0.75
C PRO A 200 6.58 -13.69 -1.53
N SER A 201 6.15 -13.27 -2.71
CA SER A 201 5.33 -14.09 -3.61
C SER A 201 6.17 -15.23 -4.20
N GLU A 202 5.50 -16.23 -4.78
CA GLU A 202 6.16 -17.36 -5.45
C GLU A 202 7.04 -16.94 -6.63
N LYS A 203 6.78 -15.76 -7.21
CA LYS A 203 7.56 -15.18 -8.31
C LYS A 203 8.94 -14.67 -7.84
N VAL A 204 9.11 -14.37 -6.54
CA VAL A 204 10.36 -13.84 -5.97
C VAL A 204 11.41 -14.93 -5.84
N LYS A 205 12.57 -14.72 -6.47
CA LYS A 205 13.70 -15.66 -6.45
C LYS A 205 14.86 -15.18 -5.58
N SER A 206 15.05 -13.87 -5.48
CA SER A 206 16.07 -13.27 -4.62
C SER A 206 15.53 -12.08 -3.84
N ILE A 207 16.19 -11.77 -2.73
CA ILE A 207 15.84 -10.66 -1.85
C ILE A 207 17.06 -9.79 -1.61
N LEU A 208 16.95 -8.51 -1.92
CA LEU A 208 17.83 -7.47 -1.39
C LEU A 208 17.33 -7.12 0.01
N GLN A 209 18.12 -7.43 1.03
CA GLN A 209 17.87 -7.00 2.39
C GLN A 209 18.79 -5.82 2.71
N LEU A 210 18.19 -4.69 3.10
CA LEU A 210 18.87 -3.55 3.69
C LEU A 210 18.85 -3.69 5.20
N THR A 211 19.99 -3.46 5.84
CA THR A 211 20.14 -3.41 7.30
C THR A 211 20.55 -2.01 7.70
N LEU A 212 19.76 -1.40 8.56
CA LEU A 212 20.00 -0.08 9.13
C LEU A 212 20.22 -0.25 10.63
N SER A 213 21.24 0.40 11.19
CA SER A 213 21.49 0.35 12.63
C SER A 213 21.95 1.70 13.18
N SER A 214 21.64 1.92 14.46
CA SER A 214 22.07 3.08 15.24
C SER A 214 22.13 2.71 16.72
N ASP A 215 22.77 3.53 17.53
CA ASP A 215 22.89 3.37 18.99
C ASP A 215 21.64 3.83 19.76
N SER A 216 20.78 4.65 19.14
CA SER A 216 19.50 5.07 19.72
C SER A 216 18.32 4.83 18.78
N THR A 217 17.15 4.59 19.37
CA THR A 217 15.90 4.36 18.65
C THR A 217 15.48 5.57 17.81
N ASP A 218 15.68 6.79 18.33
CA ASP A 218 15.31 8.03 17.64
C ASP A 218 16.21 8.27 16.42
N ALA A 219 17.51 8.04 16.58
CA ALA A 219 18.47 8.07 15.47
C ALA A 219 18.14 7.01 14.42
N LEU A 220 17.77 5.78 14.82
CA LEU A 220 17.33 4.76 13.86
C LEU A 220 16.06 5.18 13.12
N HIS A 221 15.08 5.79 13.80
CA HIS A 221 13.85 6.26 13.17
C HIS A 221 14.10 7.33 12.11
N THR A 222 14.96 8.32 12.40
CA THR A 222 15.34 9.34 11.41
C THR A 222 16.13 8.74 10.25
N TRP A 223 16.99 7.77 10.53
CA TRP A 223 17.76 7.02 9.53
C TRP A 223 16.88 6.19 8.58
N ILE A 224 15.86 5.53 9.13
CA ILE A 224 14.80 4.87 8.35
C ILE A 224 14.03 5.89 7.50
N GLY A 225 13.68 7.04 8.06
CA GLY A 225 13.01 8.11 7.31
C GLY A 225 13.84 8.59 6.12
N TRP A 226 15.17 8.67 6.28
CA TRP A 226 16.09 9.01 5.20
C TRP A 226 16.04 8.00 4.05
N MET A 227 16.08 6.70 4.36
CA MET A 227 15.88 5.62 3.39
C MET A 227 14.53 5.73 2.69
N GLN A 228 13.44 5.83 3.45
CA GLN A 228 12.07 5.88 2.94
C GLN A 228 11.85 7.04 1.96
N SER A 229 12.48 8.19 2.20
CA SER A 229 12.38 9.37 1.31
C SER A 229 13.00 9.16 -0.08
N ARG A 230 13.91 8.18 -0.22
CA ARG A 230 14.66 7.88 -1.45
C ARG A 230 14.24 6.58 -2.10
N LEU A 231 13.58 5.72 -1.35
CA LEU A 231 13.21 4.38 -1.78
C LEU A 231 12.40 4.39 -3.08
N ALA A 232 11.41 5.28 -3.21
CA ALA A 232 10.58 5.35 -4.42
C ALA A 232 11.39 5.65 -5.70
N HIS A 233 12.47 6.42 -5.61
CA HIS A 233 13.36 6.66 -6.73
C HIS A 233 14.16 5.41 -7.09
N PHE A 234 14.75 4.76 -6.09
CA PHE A 234 15.50 3.52 -6.30
C PHE A 234 14.62 2.41 -6.90
N LEU A 235 13.38 2.27 -6.44
CA LEU A 235 12.42 1.30 -7.00
C LEU A 235 12.12 1.60 -8.48
N ASN A 236 11.99 2.88 -8.84
CA ASN A 236 11.80 3.29 -10.23
C ASN A 236 13.03 3.00 -11.09
N ASP A 237 14.25 3.27 -10.59
CA ASP A 237 15.50 2.96 -11.30
C ASP A 237 15.67 1.45 -11.51
N CYS A 238 15.26 0.63 -10.53
CA CYS A 238 15.27 -0.83 -10.67
C CYS A 238 14.36 -1.32 -11.81
N GLU A 239 13.22 -0.67 -12.02
CA GLU A 239 12.27 -1.12 -13.04
C GLU A 239 12.53 -0.51 -14.41
N GLU A 240 12.72 0.81 -14.49
CA GLU A 240 12.86 1.54 -15.75
C GLU A 240 14.27 1.38 -16.35
N GLU A 241 15.32 1.47 -15.53
CA GLU A 241 16.71 1.43 -16.01
C GLU A 241 17.31 0.02 -15.98
N CYS A 242 16.82 -0.84 -15.07
CA CYS A 242 17.32 -2.22 -14.96
C CYS A 242 16.36 -3.27 -15.52
N HIS A 243 15.13 -2.90 -15.89
CA HIS A 243 14.11 -3.84 -16.39
C HIS A 243 13.85 -5.02 -15.45
N LEU A 244 13.93 -4.78 -14.13
CA LEU A 244 13.69 -5.80 -13.11
C LEU A 244 12.26 -5.70 -12.60
N SER A 245 11.57 -6.85 -12.52
CA SER A 245 10.32 -6.97 -11.78
C SER A 245 10.60 -7.18 -10.29
N ILE A 246 9.94 -6.40 -9.45
CA ILE A 246 10.22 -6.36 -8.01
C ILE A 246 8.95 -6.43 -7.17
N GLN A 247 9.09 -6.90 -5.94
CA GLN A 247 8.05 -6.85 -4.92
C GLN A 247 8.62 -6.20 -3.68
N THR A 248 7.91 -5.23 -3.10
CA THR A 248 8.36 -4.54 -1.89
C THR A 248 7.65 -5.07 -0.65
N GLN A 249 8.40 -5.19 0.45
CA GLN A 249 7.79 -5.39 1.75
C GLN A 249 7.06 -4.09 2.18
N SER A 250 5.87 -4.21 2.76
CA SER A 250 5.06 -3.06 3.22
C SER A 250 5.38 -2.61 4.66
N SER A 251 6.44 -3.16 5.25
CA SER A 251 6.79 -2.98 6.65
C SER A 251 8.30 -3.06 6.88
N ILE A 252 8.75 -2.52 8.00
CA ILE A 252 10.13 -2.61 8.48
C ILE A 252 10.18 -3.55 9.67
N GLU A 253 11.17 -4.43 9.69
CA GLU A 253 11.38 -5.36 10.78
C GLU A 253 12.44 -4.84 11.73
N TYR A 254 12.10 -4.70 13.01
CA TYR A 254 13.03 -4.25 14.04
C TYR A 254 13.65 -5.44 14.78
N ARG A 255 14.93 -5.32 15.12
CA ARG A 255 15.65 -6.27 16.00
C ARG A 255 16.45 -5.50 17.06
N SER A 256 17.08 -6.26 17.96
CA SER A 256 18.07 -5.73 18.91
C SER A 256 17.57 -4.62 19.82
N LYS A 257 16.31 -4.69 20.29
CA LYS A 257 15.63 -3.62 21.05
C LYS A 257 15.47 -2.30 20.27
N ASN A 258 15.15 -2.39 18.98
CA ASN A 258 14.92 -1.26 18.08
C ASN A 258 16.17 -0.40 17.79
N THR A 259 17.36 -1.00 17.87
CA THR A 259 18.62 -0.39 17.42
C THR A 259 19.05 -0.89 16.04
N GLU A 260 18.33 -1.87 15.48
CA GLU A 260 18.57 -2.42 14.15
C GLU A 260 17.23 -2.64 13.44
N ALA A 261 17.19 -2.32 12.14
CA ALA A 261 16.03 -2.44 11.29
C ALA A 261 16.38 -3.08 9.94
N PHE A 262 15.47 -3.88 9.42
CA PHE A 262 15.61 -4.59 8.16
C PHE A 262 14.48 -4.22 7.22
N TYR A 263 14.84 -3.95 5.96
CA TYR A 263 13.89 -3.73 4.89
C TYR A 263 14.22 -4.63 3.70
N SER A 264 13.21 -5.30 3.15
CA SER A 264 13.40 -6.31 2.10
C SER A 264 12.72 -5.90 0.80
N ILE A 265 13.43 -6.10 -0.32
CA ILE A 265 12.89 -5.97 -1.68
C ILE A 265 13.13 -7.31 -2.38
N GLY A 266 12.05 -7.94 -2.83
CA GLY A 266 12.09 -9.17 -3.61
C GLY A 266 12.28 -8.87 -5.10
N PHE A 267 13.02 -9.72 -5.79
CA PHE A 267 13.27 -9.66 -7.22
C PHE A 267 12.88 -10.99 -7.87
N HIS A 268 12.33 -10.94 -9.08
CA HIS A 268 11.94 -12.15 -9.84
C HIS A 268 13.14 -12.85 -10.54
N VAL A 269 14.35 -12.35 -10.27
CA VAL A 269 15.62 -12.82 -10.81
C VAL A 269 16.41 -13.51 -9.70
N ASP A 270 17.16 -14.56 -10.04
CA ASP A 270 17.97 -15.29 -9.06
C ASP A 270 19.14 -14.42 -8.53
N PRO A 271 19.72 -14.76 -7.36
CA PRO A 271 20.77 -13.97 -6.74
C PRO A 271 22.03 -13.78 -7.59
N GLN A 272 22.42 -14.78 -8.39
CA GLN A 272 23.64 -14.71 -9.19
C GLN A 272 23.46 -13.71 -10.33
N SER A 273 22.36 -13.83 -11.07
CA SER A 273 22.00 -12.91 -12.14
C SER A 273 21.82 -11.48 -11.62
N LEU A 274 21.20 -11.30 -10.45
CA LEU A 274 21.03 -9.97 -9.84
C LEU A 274 22.37 -9.32 -9.46
N ASN A 275 23.29 -10.09 -8.86
CA ASN A 275 24.64 -9.60 -8.50
C ASN A 275 25.48 -9.23 -9.73
N GLN A 276 25.31 -9.95 -10.84
CA GLN A 276 26.04 -9.67 -12.09
C GLN A 276 25.40 -8.53 -12.91
N HIS A 277 24.22 -8.06 -12.52
CA HIS A 277 23.47 -7.05 -13.27
C HIS A 277 24.09 -5.65 -13.11
N ARG A 278 24.84 -5.21 -14.12
CA ARG A 278 25.63 -3.96 -14.10
C ARG A 278 24.83 -2.71 -13.72
N TYR A 279 23.67 -2.48 -14.34
CA TYR A 279 22.86 -1.28 -14.06
C TYR A 279 22.30 -1.28 -12.63
N PHE A 280 21.72 -2.40 -12.20
CA PHE A 280 21.30 -2.59 -10.80
C PHE A 280 22.43 -2.33 -9.81
N SER A 281 23.62 -2.90 -10.00
CA SER A 281 24.78 -2.66 -9.12
C SER A 281 25.18 -1.17 -9.09
N TYR A 282 25.11 -0.48 -10.23
CA TYR A 282 25.33 0.97 -10.29
C TYR A 282 24.28 1.76 -9.49
N TRP A 283 22.99 1.49 -9.71
CA TRP A 283 21.90 2.21 -9.04
C TRP A 283 21.80 1.89 -7.55
N LEU A 284 22.07 0.65 -7.15
CA LEU A 284 22.16 0.26 -5.74
C LEU A 284 23.29 1.04 -5.06
N LYS A 285 24.45 1.17 -5.71
CA LYS A 285 25.54 2.01 -5.20
C LYS A 285 25.11 3.47 -5.07
N GLN A 286 24.50 4.06 -6.11
CA GLN A 286 24.02 5.45 -6.05
C GLN A 286 23.04 5.67 -4.90
N PHE A 287 22.10 4.73 -4.70
CA PHE A 287 21.15 4.76 -3.60
C PHE A 287 21.84 4.70 -2.22
N LEU A 288 22.81 3.80 -2.05
CA LEU A 288 23.58 3.67 -0.80
C LEU A 288 24.47 4.89 -0.55
N ASP A 289 25.04 5.49 -1.59
CA ASP A 289 25.87 6.70 -1.48
C ASP A 289 25.05 7.90 -0.95
N GLN A 290 23.73 7.93 -1.16
CA GLN A 290 22.86 8.96 -0.57
C GLN A 290 22.83 8.94 0.95
N PHE A 291 23.13 7.81 1.61
CA PHE A 291 23.21 7.75 3.06
C PHE A 291 24.42 8.53 3.59
N ASN A 292 25.47 8.67 2.78
CA ASN A 292 26.62 9.50 3.15
C ASN A 292 26.28 11.00 3.20
N LEU A 293 25.19 11.41 2.56
CA LEU A 293 24.73 12.80 2.48
C LEU A 293 23.74 13.19 3.58
N PHE A 294 23.47 12.32 4.55
CA PHE A 294 22.54 12.64 5.64
C PHE A 294 23.13 13.68 6.59
N PRO A 295 22.48 14.85 6.78
CA PRO A 295 23.06 15.95 7.55
C PRO A 295 23.32 15.63 9.03
N GLN A 296 22.53 14.73 9.62
CA GLN A 296 22.60 14.36 11.03
C GLN A 296 23.31 13.01 11.24
N ARG A 297 24.12 12.57 10.27
CA ARG A 297 24.79 11.27 10.33
C ARG A 297 25.80 11.23 11.48
N THR A 298 25.69 10.20 12.31
CA THR A 298 26.67 9.86 13.35
C THR A 298 27.48 8.62 12.94
N GLU A 299 28.58 8.35 13.64
CA GLU A 299 29.38 7.13 13.43
C GLU A 299 28.62 5.84 13.78
N SER A 300 27.62 5.94 14.67
CA SER A 300 26.75 4.83 15.05
C SER A 300 25.76 4.45 13.95
N MET A 301 25.41 5.39 13.05
CA MET A 301 24.47 5.16 11.95
C MET A 301 25.13 4.40 10.80
N LYS A 302 24.75 3.13 10.64
CA LYS A 302 25.26 2.24 9.60
C LYS A 302 24.15 1.78 8.67
N VAL A 303 24.52 1.58 7.42
CA VAL A 303 23.68 0.92 6.40
C VAL A 303 24.51 -0.14 5.71
N SER A 304 23.96 -1.34 5.56
CA SER A 304 24.54 -2.41 4.78
C SER A 304 23.46 -3.12 3.98
N HIS A 305 23.87 -3.97 3.04
CA HIS A 305 22.95 -4.76 2.25
C HIS A 305 23.49 -6.17 2.04
N LYS A 306 22.59 -7.13 1.82
CA LYS A 306 22.91 -8.46 1.30
C LYS A 306 21.85 -8.90 0.29
N ILE A 307 22.28 -9.65 -0.72
CA ILE A 307 21.40 -10.30 -1.68
C ILE A 307 21.38 -11.79 -1.35
N ILE A 308 20.19 -12.33 -1.13
CA ILE A 308 19.98 -13.69 -0.63
C ILE A 308 18.99 -14.41 -1.53
N CYS A 309 19.11 -15.72 -1.69
CA CYS A 309 18.06 -16.51 -2.31
C CYS A 309 16.82 -16.57 -1.41
N ILE A 310 15.65 -16.75 -2.04
CA ILE A 310 14.38 -16.84 -1.31
C ILE A 310 14.34 -17.99 -0.30
N HIS A 311 15.01 -19.11 -0.60
CA HIS A 311 15.06 -20.28 0.28
C HIS A 311 15.77 -19.95 1.60
N ASP A 312 16.99 -19.41 1.53
CA ASP A 312 17.78 -19.05 2.71
C ASP A 312 17.10 -17.95 3.53
N TRP A 313 16.49 -16.97 2.86
CA TRP A 313 15.73 -15.93 3.55
C TRP A 313 14.54 -16.49 4.36
N LYS A 314 13.83 -17.50 3.83
CA LYS A 314 12.76 -18.21 4.55
C LYS A 314 13.33 -19.01 5.73
N LEU A 315 14.45 -19.69 5.54
CA LEU A 315 15.13 -20.44 6.61
C LEU A 315 15.57 -19.52 7.76
N GLU A 316 16.18 -18.38 7.48
CA GLU A 316 16.60 -17.39 8.50
C GLU A 316 15.45 -16.91 9.40
N ARG A 317 14.20 -17.00 8.91
CA ARG A 317 12.98 -16.58 9.63
C ARG A 317 12.25 -17.73 10.31
N MET A 318 12.45 -18.96 9.86
CA MET A 318 11.89 -20.16 10.51
C MET A 318 12.75 -20.66 11.67
N GLN A 319 14.03 -20.28 11.76
CA GLN A 319 14.84 -20.65 12.91
C GLN A 319 14.33 -19.99 14.20
N PRO A 320 14.15 -20.75 15.29
CA PRO A 320 13.78 -20.18 16.58
C PRO A 320 14.86 -19.18 16.99
N LYS A 321 14.44 -17.95 17.32
CA LYS A 321 15.34 -16.91 17.81
C LYS A 321 16.20 -17.53 18.93
N PRO A 322 17.54 -17.42 18.89
CA PRO A 322 18.37 -18.02 19.92
C PRO A 322 17.92 -17.49 21.28
N GLN A 323 17.39 -18.39 22.11
CA GLN A 323 17.14 -18.09 23.51
C GLN A 323 18.47 -17.66 24.09
N ARG A 324 18.55 -16.39 24.51
CA ARG A 324 19.71 -15.92 25.28
C ARG A 324 19.83 -16.85 26.49
N ILE A 325 20.84 -17.70 26.48
CA ILE A 325 21.32 -18.38 27.69
C ILE A 325 21.71 -17.24 28.61
N LYS A 326 20.86 -16.95 29.61
CA LYS A 326 21.22 -16.10 30.74
C LYS A 326 22.39 -16.81 31.42
N LYS A 327 23.61 -16.27 31.27
CA LYS A 327 24.71 -16.56 32.19
C LYS A 327 24.60 -15.64 33.38
#